data_AF-A0A8H7I3Z9-F1
#
_entry.id   AF-A0A8H7I3Z9-F1
#
_cell.length_a   1.000
_cell.length_b   1.000
_cell.length_c   1.000
_cell.angle_alpha   90.00
_cell.angle_beta   90.00
_cell.angle_gamma   90.00
#
_symmetry.space_group_name_H-M   'P 1'
#
loop_
_entity.id
_entity.type
_entity.pdbx_description
1 polymer ?
#
loop_
_entity_poly.entity_id
_entity_poly.type
_entity_poly.pdbx_seq_one_letter_code
_entity_poly.pdbx_strand_id
1 'polypeptide(L)'
;MHPRWNIAPTASNVPHAEDMTKQMELIWDKVKASMESHKAKEKAPRQEYKVGDKVWLMTTNIQTKRPAKKLDNKKAGPFTITEKISSNAYRLDLPNTMKIHNVFHLNLLAPFKEDTDFHRRQVKPPPIITEEGEEEYEVEKIVA
;
A
#
# COMPACT_ATOMS: atom_id res chain seq x y z
N MET A 1 -8.32 -11.31 -24.38
CA MET A 1 -9.00 -12.52 -24.91
C MET A 1 -9.78 -13.14 -23.76
N HIS A 2 -11.08 -13.40 -23.89
CA HIS A 2 -11.81 -14.22 -22.90
C HIS A 2 -11.74 -15.68 -23.36
N PRO A 3 -11.56 -16.66 -22.46
CA PRO A 3 -11.68 -18.06 -22.85
C PRO A 3 -13.09 -18.31 -23.38
N ARG A 4 -13.23 -18.87 -24.60
CA ARG A 4 -14.54 -19.27 -25.14
C ARG A 4 -14.94 -20.61 -24.54
N TRP A 5 -16.11 -20.67 -23.92
CA TRP A 5 -16.75 -21.93 -23.55
C TRP A 5 -17.28 -22.61 -24.81
N ASN A 6 -16.65 -23.71 -25.23
CA ASN A 6 -17.06 -24.51 -26.39
C ASN A 6 -17.48 -25.93 -25.99
N ILE A 7 -17.99 -26.13 -24.78
CA ILE A 7 -18.56 -27.41 -24.37
C ILE A 7 -20.08 -27.28 -24.55
N ALA A 8 -20.58 -27.80 -25.67
CA ALA A 8 -22.02 -27.93 -25.88
C ALA A 8 -22.57 -28.93 -24.86
N PRO A 9 -23.75 -28.69 -24.25
CA PRO A 9 -24.37 -29.64 -23.35
C PRO A 9 -24.73 -30.91 -24.14
N THR A 10 -23.87 -31.92 -24.06
CA THR A 10 -24.19 -33.26 -24.54
C THR A 10 -25.21 -33.86 -23.58
N ALA A 11 -26.42 -34.17 -24.07
CA ALA A 11 -27.43 -34.84 -23.27
C ALA A 11 -26.87 -36.19 -22.77
N SER A 12 -26.58 -36.26 -21.47
CA SER A 12 -25.99 -37.42 -20.81
C SER A 12 -27.03 -38.00 -19.87
N ASN A 13 -27.32 -39.30 -19.98
CA ASN A 13 -28.29 -40.02 -19.16
C ASN A 13 -27.82 -40.27 -17.70
N VAL A 14 -26.75 -39.58 -17.28
CA VAL A 14 -26.12 -39.75 -15.96
C VAL A 14 -26.42 -38.51 -15.12
N PRO A 15 -27.19 -38.61 -14.01
CA PRO A 15 -27.58 -37.47 -13.19
C PRO A 15 -26.39 -36.62 -12.71
N HIS A 16 -25.28 -37.26 -12.34
CA HIS A 16 -24.07 -36.58 -11.90
C HIS A 16 -23.43 -35.71 -13.00
N ALA A 17 -23.56 -36.10 -14.27
CA ALA A 17 -23.05 -35.32 -15.40
C ALA A 17 -23.87 -34.04 -15.59
N GLU A 18 -25.19 -34.11 -15.41
CA GLU A 18 -26.06 -32.93 -15.44
C GLU A 18 -25.72 -31.94 -14.31
N ASP A 19 -25.52 -32.45 -13.08
CA ASP A 19 -25.10 -31.62 -11.95
C ASP A 19 -23.76 -30.92 -12.20
N MET A 20 -22.80 -31.63 -12.81
CA MET A 20 -21.50 -31.07 -13.17
C MET A 20 -21.62 -29.95 -14.22
N THR A 21 -22.49 -30.11 -15.22
CA THR A 21 -22.74 -29.04 -16.21
C THR A 21 -23.33 -27.79 -15.58
N LYS A 22 -24.30 -27.93 -14.67
CA LYS A 22 -24.88 -26.81 -13.91
C LYS A 22 -23.84 -26.11 -13.01
N GLN A 23 -22.99 -26.89 -12.34
CA GLN A 23 -21.87 -26.34 -11.55
C GLN A 23 -20.89 -25.56 -12.42
N MET A 24 -20.56 -26.08 -13.59
CA MET A 24 -19.68 -25.43 -14.55
C MET A 24 -20.25 -24.12 -15.07
N GLU A 25 -21.54 -24.07 -15.42
CA GLU A 25 -22.24 -22.83 -15.82
C GLU A 25 -22.18 -21.78 -14.70
N LEU A 26 -22.47 -22.18 -13.45
CA LEU A 26 -22.38 -21.31 -12.28
C LEU A 26 -20.97 -20.75 -12.08
N ILE A 27 -19.95 -21.61 -12.21
CA ILE A 27 -18.54 -21.18 -12.12
C ILE A 27 -18.22 -20.21 -13.25
N TRP A 28 -18.75 -20.45 -14.46
CA TRP A 28 -18.51 -19.60 -15.61
C TRP A 28 -19.06 -18.19 -15.42
N ASP A 29 -20.29 -18.07 -14.94
CA ASP A 29 -20.91 -16.78 -14.64
C ASP A 29 -20.13 -16.03 -13.56
N LYS A 30 -19.67 -16.72 -12.51
CA LYS A 30 -18.82 -16.14 -11.47
C LYS A 30 -17.49 -15.63 -12.03
N VAL A 31 -16.83 -16.40 -12.89
CA VAL A 31 -15.56 -16.01 -13.54
C VAL A 31 -15.78 -14.81 -14.43
N LYS A 32 -16.85 -14.80 -15.24
CA LYS A 32 -17.20 -13.69 -16.12
C LYS A 32 -17.45 -12.41 -15.32
N ALA A 33 -18.28 -12.47 -14.28
CA ALA A 33 -18.58 -11.33 -13.41
C ALA A 33 -17.31 -10.80 -12.71
N SER A 34 -16.47 -11.70 -12.21
CA SER A 34 -15.17 -11.34 -11.63
C SER A 34 -14.30 -10.60 -12.66
N MET A 35 -14.15 -11.14 -13.86
CA MET A 35 -13.32 -10.56 -14.92
C MET A 35 -13.82 -9.18 -15.39
N GLU A 36 -15.13 -9.00 -15.49
CA GLU A 36 -15.75 -7.69 -15.78
C GLU A 36 -15.48 -6.68 -14.66
N SER A 37 -15.61 -7.09 -13.40
CA SER A 37 -15.31 -6.23 -12.25
C SER A 37 -13.84 -5.82 -12.19
N HIS A 38 -12.91 -6.72 -12.52
CA HIS A 38 -11.48 -6.44 -12.59
C HIS A 38 -11.16 -5.43 -13.69
N LYS A 39 -11.76 -5.57 -14.88
CA LYS A 39 -11.61 -4.60 -15.98
C LYS A 39 -12.18 -3.23 -15.63
N ALA A 40 -13.31 -3.18 -14.93
CA ALA A 40 -13.89 -1.92 -14.48
C ALA A 40 -12.95 -1.20 -13.49
N LYS A 41 -12.35 -1.94 -12.55
CA LYS A 41 -11.32 -1.41 -11.63
C LYS A 41 -10.07 -0.94 -12.37
N GLU A 42 -9.69 -1.60 -13.45
CA GLU A 42 -8.55 -1.21 -14.27
C GLU A 42 -8.76 0.14 -14.98
N LYS A 43 -10.00 0.46 -15.33
CA LYS A 43 -10.41 1.73 -15.97
C LYS A 43 -10.62 2.88 -14.99
N ALA A 44 -10.66 2.63 -13.69
CA ALA A 44 -10.79 3.67 -12.68
C ALA A 44 -9.59 4.63 -12.76
N PRO A 45 -9.77 5.93 -12.46
CA PRO A 45 -8.67 6.89 -12.44
C PRO A 45 -7.58 6.41 -11.47
N ARG A 46 -6.37 6.19 -11.99
CA ARG A 46 -5.22 5.78 -11.19
C ARG A 46 -4.58 7.01 -10.56
N GLN A 47 -4.06 6.83 -9.34
CA GLN A 47 -3.22 7.83 -8.70
C GLN A 47 -1.96 8.02 -9.55
N GLU A 48 -1.78 9.21 -10.11
CA GLU A 48 -0.55 9.60 -10.80
C GLU A 48 0.29 10.49 -9.91
N TYR A 49 1.61 10.31 -10.01
CA TYR A 49 2.58 11.13 -9.30
C TYR A 49 3.48 11.84 -10.30
N LYS A 50 4.03 12.97 -9.87
CA LYS A 50 4.98 13.76 -10.64
C LYS A 50 6.38 13.66 -10.03
N VAL A 51 7.38 13.93 -10.86
CA VAL A 51 8.76 14.09 -10.38
C VAL A 51 8.79 15.27 -9.39
N GLY A 52 9.44 15.06 -8.24
CA GLY A 52 9.46 16.01 -7.13
C GLY A 52 8.39 15.77 -6.05
N ASP A 53 7.36 14.95 -6.32
CA ASP A 53 6.37 14.62 -5.29
C ASP A 53 7.02 13.80 -4.18
N LYS A 54 6.66 14.12 -2.93
CA LYS A 54 6.99 13.30 -1.76
C LYS A 54 5.96 12.18 -1.61
N VAL A 55 6.42 10.95 -1.42
CA VAL A 55 5.57 9.77 -1.24
C VAL A 55 6.07 8.88 -0.12
N TRP A 56 5.12 8.24 0.57
CA TRP A 56 5.39 7.15 1.48
C TRP A 56 5.60 5.83 0.72
N LEU A 57 6.66 5.10 1.05
CA LEU A 57 6.89 3.75 0.53
C LEU A 57 6.29 2.70 1.48
N MET A 58 5.44 1.81 0.96
CA MET A 58 4.92 0.68 1.72
C MET A 58 6.01 -0.38 1.98
N THR A 59 6.11 -0.85 3.23
CA THR A 59 7.13 -1.81 3.67
C THR A 59 6.71 -3.27 3.54
N THR A 60 5.58 -3.58 2.89
CA THR A 60 4.99 -4.93 2.78
C THR A 60 6.00 -6.01 2.37
N ASN A 61 6.91 -5.64 1.46
CA ASN A 61 7.92 -6.51 0.85
C ASN A 61 9.36 -6.14 1.26
N ILE A 62 9.53 -5.32 2.30
CA ILE A 62 10.83 -4.83 2.75
C ILE A 62 11.12 -5.45 4.12
N GLN A 63 12.29 -6.08 4.27
CA GLN A 63 12.76 -6.51 5.59
C GLN A 63 13.35 -5.31 6.33
N THR A 64 12.73 -4.95 7.44
CA THR A 64 13.27 -3.93 8.35
C THR A 64 14.12 -4.59 9.43
N LYS A 65 14.81 -3.76 10.23
CA LYS A 65 15.58 -4.24 11.39
C LYS A 65 14.71 -4.65 12.57
N ARG A 66 13.39 -4.48 12.50
CA ARG A 66 12.49 -4.71 13.63
C ARG A 66 12.19 -6.21 13.78
N PRO A 67 12.22 -6.77 15.00
CA PRO A 67 12.08 -8.22 15.19
C PRO A 67 10.69 -8.77 14.85
N ALA A 68 9.63 -7.95 14.93
CA ALA A 68 8.25 -8.39 14.73
C ALA A 68 7.55 -7.59 13.63
N LYS A 69 7.20 -8.26 12.52
CA LYS A 69 6.51 -7.67 11.35
C LYS A 69 5.16 -7.02 11.69
N LYS A 70 4.42 -7.57 12.67
CA LYS A 70 3.09 -7.05 13.08
C LYS A 70 3.17 -5.64 13.68
N LEU A 71 4.27 -5.34 14.36
CA LEU A 71 4.52 -4.07 15.04
C LEU A 71 5.49 -3.19 14.25
N ASP A 72 5.76 -3.54 13.00
CA ASP A 72 6.65 -2.79 12.13
C ASP A 72 5.94 -1.62 11.47
N ASN A 73 6.73 -0.61 11.11
CA ASN A 73 6.23 0.55 10.40
C ASN A 73 5.74 0.12 9.03
N LYS A 74 4.45 0.30 8.75
CA LYS A 74 3.84 -0.06 7.46
C LYS A 74 4.26 0.84 6.29
N LYS A 75 4.78 2.02 6.61
CA LYS A 75 5.24 3.04 5.67
C LYS A 75 6.63 3.51 6.10
N ALA A 76 7.54 3.60 5.16
CA ALA A 76 8.87 4.15 5.35
C ALA A 76 8.97 5.47 4.59
N GLY A 77 9.43 6.51 5.29
CA GLY A 77 9.86 7.83 4.79
C GLY A 77 8.89 8.57 3.88
N PRO A 78 8.86 9.91 3.89
CA PRO A 78 8.64 10.61 2.64
C PRO A 78 9.92 10.48 1.80
N PHE A 79 9.82 9.82 0.65
CA PHE A 79 10.86 9.80 -0.37
C PHE A 79 10.41 10.62 -1.56
N THR A 80 11.36 11.26 -2.24
CA THR A 80 11.08 12.09 -3.40
C THR A 80 11.11 11.23 -4.66
N ILE A 81 10.14 11.42 -5.55
CA ILE A 81 10.16 10.79 -6.88
C ILE A 81 11.18 11.52 -7.76
N THR A 82 12.17 10.80 -8.26
CA THR A 82 13.22 11.34 -9.14
C THR A 82 12.88 11.17 -10.62
N GLU A 83 12.13 10.11 -10.97
CA GLU A 83 11.83 9.78 -12.36
C GLU A 83 10.54 8.95 -12.47
N LYS A 84 9.73 9.19 -13.51
CA LYS A 84 8.62 8.31 -13.92
C LYS A 84 9.13 7.34 -15.00
N ILE A 85 9.39 6.09 -14.62
CA ILE A 85 9.93 5.07 -15.53
C ILE A 85 8.85 4.54 -16.47
N SER A 86 7.62 4.37 -15.97
CA SER A 86 6.47 3.97 -16.78
C SER A 86 5.18 4.54 -16.18
N SER A 87 4.04 4.25 -16.80
CA SER A 87 2.73 4.60 -16.21
C SER A 87 2.58 4.08 -14.78
N ASN A 88 3.27 2.98 -14.47
CA ASN A 88 3.08 2.24 -13.23
C ASN A 88 4.31 2.16 -12.34
N ALA A 89 5.48 2.62 -12.78
CA ALA A 89 6.73 2.49 -12.04
C ALA A 89 7.42 3.85 -11.89
N TYR A 90 7.84 4.16 -10.67
CA TYR A 90 8.51 5.41 -10.31
C TYR A 90 9.83 5.10 -9.61
N ARG A 91 10.85 5.92 -9.88
CA ARG A 91 12.12 5.89 -9.17
C ARG A 91 12.07 6.84 -7.99
N LEU A 92 12.51 6.38 -6.83
CA LEU A 92 12.61 7.16 -5.60
C LEU A 92 14.06 7.51 -5.29
N ASP A 93 14.26 8.67 -4.68
CA ASP A 93 15.50 9.00 -4.00
C ASP A 93 15.55 8.29 -2.64
N LEU A 94 16.26 7.16 -2.61
CA LEU A 94 16.43 6.37 -1.39
C LEU A 94 17.80 6.67 -0.76
N PRO A 95 17.87 6.76 0.58
CA PRO A 95 19.15 6.90 1.25
C PRO A 95 20.03 5.67 0.99
N ASN A 96 21.34 5.90 0.84
CA ASN A 96 22.33 4.85 0.52
C ASN A 96 22.43 3.73 1.57
N THR A 97 21.83 3.93 2.75
CA THR A 97 21.71 2.92 3.80
C THR A 97 20.69 1.83 3.45
N MET A 98 19.73 2.12 2.58
CA MET A 98 18.72 1.18 2.11
C MET A 98 19.22 0.45 0.85
N LYS A 99 19.73 -0.76 1.04
CA LYS A 99 20.19 -1.63 -0.06
C LYS A 99 19.03 -2.35 -0.76
N ILE A 100 18.05 -1.59 -1.25
CA ILE A 100 16.91 -2.10 -2.03
C ILE A 100 16.84 -1.38 -3.38
N HIS A 101 16.22 -2.01 -4.37
CA HIS A 101 15.97 -1.34 -5.65
C HIS A 101 15.13 -0.08 -5.46
N ASN A 102 15.50 1.00 -6.12
CA ASN A 102 14.87 2.31 -5.98
C ASN A 102 13.68 2.53 -6.92
N VAL A 103 13.22 1.50 -7.65
CA VAL A 103 12.08 1.56 -8.57
C VAL A 103 10.91 0.79 -7.99
N PHE A 104 9.76 1.45 -7.84
CA PHE A 104 8.58 0.88 -7.21
C PHE A 104 7.32 1.06 -8.05
N HIS A 105 6.42 0.09 -7.93
CA HIS A 105 5.09 0.15 -8.53
C HIS A 105 4.18 1.14 -7.77
N LEU A 106 3.27 1.83 -8.46
CA LEU A 106 2.36 2.84 -7.87
C LEU A 106 1.59 2.35 -6.63
N ASN A 107 1.22 1.06 -6.58
CA ASN A 107 0.48 0.45 -5.48
C ASN A 107 1.28 0.37 -4.17
N LEU A 108 2.61 0.51 -4.24
CA LEU A 108 3.50 0.56 -3.08
C LEU A 108 3.77 1.99 -2.63
N LEU A 109 3.21 2.99 -3.32
CA LEU A 109 3.38 4.40 -3.02
C LEU A 109 2.08 4.97 -2.46
N ALA A 110 2.19 5.78 -1.42
CA ALA A 110 1.08 6.57 -0.91
C ALA A 110 1.47 8.06 -0.89
N PRO A 111 0.55 8.98 -1.21
CA PRO A 111 0.86 10.41 -1.21
C PRO A 111 1.28 10.86 0.19
N PHE A 112 2.35 11.66 0.26
CA PHE A 112 2.72 12.37 1.47
C PHE A 112 1.89 13.66 1.57
N LYS A 113 1.23 13.86 2.71
CA LYS A 113 0.62 15.14 3.06
C LYS A 113 1.39 15.69 4.25
N GLU A 114 1.95 16.89 4.09
CA GLU A 114 2.53 17.60 5.22
C GLU A 114 1.39 17.93 6.19
N ASP A 115 1.57 17.55 7.44
CA ASP A 115 0.64 17.86 8.50
C ASP A 115 0.89 19.31 8.92
N THR A 116 0.13 20.22 8.33
CA THR A 116 0.21 21.66 8.61
C THR A 116 -0.58 22.04 9.86
N ASP A 117 -1.54 21.20 10.28
CA ASP A 117 -2.51 21.54 11.31
C ASP A 117 -2.10 21.06 12.70
N PHE A 118 -1.38 19.93 12.80
CA PHE A 118 -0.88 19.45 14.08
C PHE A 118 0.63 19.68 14.22
N HIS A 119 0.99 20.63 15.06
CA HIS A 119 2.32 20.81 15.66
C HIS A 119 2.68 19.62 16.59
N ARG A 120 2.60 18.35 16.10
CA ARG A 120 2.93 17.13 16.85
C ARG A 120 4.42 17.00 17.19
N ARG A 121 5.25 17.93 16.73
CA ARG A 121 6.48 18.23 17.44
C ARG A 121 6.10 19.14 18.59
N GLN A 122 5.73 18.56 19.73
CA GLN A 122 5.90 19.32 20.96
C GLN A 122 7.37 19.69 20.99
N VAL A 123 7.66 20.99 20.80
CA VAL A 123 8.98 21.51 21.11
C VAL A 123 9.15 21.16 22.58
N LYS A 124 10.14 20.32 22.90
CA LYS A 124 10.45 20.05 24.30
C LYS A 124 10.64 21.42 24.96
N PRO A 125 9.91 21.75 26.03
CA PRO A 125 10.14 23.00 26.72
C PRO A 125 11.62 23.07 27.12
N PRO A 126 12.25 24.26 27.06
CA PRO A 126 13.62 24.41 27.50
C PRO A 126 13.76 23.97 28.97
N PRO A 127 14.87 23.30 29.36
CA PRO A 127 15.07 22.88 30.74
C PRO A 127 15.21 24.10 31.65
N ILE A 128 14.66 24.00 32.86
CA ILE A 128 14.90 24.95 33.95
C ILE A 128 16.20 24.50 34.61
N ILE A 129 17.17 25.42 34.79
CA ILE A 129 18.43 25.13 35.48
C ILE A 129 18.25 25.52 36.95
N THR A 130 18.36 24.56 37.87
CA THR A 130 18.34 24.84 39.32
C THR A 130 19.62 25.54 39.79
N GLU A 131 19.64 26.11 40.99
CA GLU A 131 20.85 26.74 41.57
C GLU A 131 22.02 25.76 41.72
N GLU A 132 21.74 24.46 41.70
CA GLU A 132 22.68 23.34 41.74
C GLU A 132 23.12 22.86 40.34
N GLY A 133 22.56 23.44 39.28
CA GLY A 133 22.95 23.18 37.88
C GLY A 133 22.21 22.01 37.22
N GLU A 134 21.14 21.50 37.81
CA GLU A 134 20.38 20.36 37.29
C GLU A 134 19.25 20.80 36.33
N GLU A 135 18.98 20.00 35.30
CA GLU A 135 17.92 20.26 34.30
C GLU A 135 16.57 19.70 34.78
N GLU A 136 15.65 20.59 35.21
CA GLU A 136 14.29 20.25 35.61
C GLU A 136 13.24 20.65 34.55
N TYR A 137 12.11 19.92 34.53
CA TYR A 137 10.98 20.18 33.61
C TYR A 137 9.68 20.34 34.40
N GLU A 138 8.96 21.44 34.18
CA GLU A 138 7.62 21.65 34.74
C GLU A 138 6.56 20.85 33.96
N VAL A 139 5.70 20.11 34.67
CA VAL A 139 4.64 19.28 34.07
C VAL A 139 3.27 19.88 34.39
N GLU A 140 2.61 20.46 33.39
CA GLU A 140 1.30 21.12 33.58
C GLU A 140 0.15 20.14 33.85
N LYS A 141 0.17 18.95 33.25
CA LYS A 141 -0.91 17.97 33.42
C LYS A 141 -0.47 16.54 33.08
N ILE A 142 -0.83 15.60 33.95
CA ILE A 142 -0.79 14.16 33.66
C ILE A 142 -2.19 13.74 33.19
N VAL A 143 -2.30 13.20 31.99
CA VAL A 143 -3.56 12.65 31.47
C VAL A 143 -3.55 11.14 31.72
N ALA A 144 -4.50 10.67 32.53
CA ALA A 144 -4.74 9.26 32.82
C ALA A 144 -5.75 8.64 31.85
#